data_AF-A0A950RUP6-F1
#
_entry.id   AF-A0A950RUP6-F1
#
_cell.length_a   1.000
_cell.length_b   1.000
_cell.length_c   1.000
_cell.angle_alpha   90.00
_cell.angle_beta   90.00
_cell.angle_gamma   90.00
#
_symmetry.space_group_name_H-M   'P 1'
#
loop_
_entity.id
_entity.type
_entity.pdbx_description
1 polymer ?
#
loop_
_entity_poly.entity_id
_entity_poly.type
_entity_poly.pdbx_seq_one_letter_code
_entity_poly.pdbx_strand_id
1 'polypeptide(L)' 'MRELTFTEAAREGLAEEMERDPMVFVVGEGIGERGGNFATTLGLFQRFGPE' A
#
# COMPACT_ATOMS: atom_id res chain seq x y z
N MET A 1 7.17 -13.76 -16.70
CA MET A 1 7.23 -13.27 -15.31
C MET A 1 7.62 -11.81 -15.39
N ARG A 2 6.94 -10.92 -14.66
CA ARG A 2 7.30 -9.48 -14.64
C ARG A 2 8.39 -9.26 -13.59
N GLU A 3 9.40 -8.45 -13.89
CA GLU A 3 10.40 -8.03 -12.92
C GLU A 3 9.89 -6.83 -12.12
N LEU A 4 10.02 -6.91 -10.79
CA LEU A 4 9.61 -5.89 -9.83
C LEU A 4 10.70 -5.77 -8.76
N THR A 5 10.88 -4.56 -8.22
CA THR A 5 11.60 -4.41 -6.95
C THR A 5 10.78 -5.03 -5.82
N PHE A 6 11.45 -5.37 -4.72
CA PHE A 6 10.77 -5.86 -3.52
C PHE A 6 9.66 -4.90 -3.05
N THR A 7 9.92 -3.59 -3.05
CA THR A 7 8.95 -2.58 -2.64
C THR A 7 7.73 -2.56 -3.55
N GLU A 8 7.91 -2.67 -4.87
CA GLU A 8 6.79 -2.72 -5.80
C GLU A 8 5.95 -3.96 -5.60
N ALA A 9 6.58 -5.13 -5.44
CA ALA A 9 5.88 -6.39 -5.20
C ALA A 9 5.11 -6.36 -3.87
N ALA A 10 5.72 -5.84 -2.79
CA ALA A 10 5.07 -5.71 -1.49
C ALA A 10 3.87 -4.74 -1.54
N ARG A 11 4.03 -3.61 -2.22
CA ARG A 11 2.95 -2.63 -2.40
C ARG A 11 1.81 -3.20 -3.25
N GLU A 12 2.14 -3.92 -4.31
CA GLU A 12 1.16 -4.55 -5.21
C GLU A 12 0.33 -5.60 -4.47
N GLY A 13 0.97 -6.54 -3.78
CA GLY A 13 0.24 -7.56 -3.01
C GLY A 13 -0.63 -6.95 -1.90
N LEU A 14 -0.15 -5.90 -1.25
CA LEU A 14 -0.94 -5.17 -0.26
C LEU A 14 -2.16 -4.47 -0.88
N ALA A 15 -1.98 -3.82 -2.04
CA ALA A 15 -3.07 -3.16 -2.75
C ALA A 15 -4.13 -4.16 -3.25
N GLU A 16 -3.71 -5.34 -3.71
CA GLU A 16 -4.62 -6.41 -4.15
C GLU A 16 -5.49 -6.91 -3.01
N GLU A 17 -4.92 -7.15 -1.83
CA GLU A 17 -5.72 -7.61 -0.68
C GLU A 17 -6.61 -6.50 -0.10
N MET A 18 -6.17 -5.24 -0.10
CA MET A 18 -7.02 -4.11 0.29
C MET A 18 -8.20 -3.90 -0.67
N GLU A 19 -8.02 -4.16 -1.96
CA GLU A 19 -9.11 -4.11 -2.96
C GLU A 19 -10.08 -5.29 -2.78
N ARG A 20 -9.56 -6.46 -2.39
CA ARG A 20 -10.33 -7.71 -2.24
C ARG A 20 -11.14 -7.76 -0.95
N ASP A 21 -10.61 -7.25 0.15
CA ASP A 21 -11.24 -7.30 1.47
C ASP A 21 -11.24 -5.91 2.13
N PRO A 22 -12.41 -5.25 2.24
CA PRO A 22 -12.53 -3.91 2.83
C PRO A 22 -12.23 -3.87 4.34
N MET A 23 -12.06 -5.03 5.00
CA MET A 23 -11.61 -5.09 6.39
C MET A 23 -10.08 -4.97 6.53
N VAL A 24 -9.33 -5.06 5.43
CA VAL A 24 -7.87 -4.89 5.42
C VAL A 24 -7.53 -3.41 5.40
N PHE A 25 -6.89 -2.94 6.46
CA PHE A 25 -6.36 -1.57 6.55
C PHE A 25 -4.90 -1.59 7.00
N VAL A 26 -4.20 -0.49 6.76
CA VAL A 26 -2.78 -0.33 7.10
C VAL A 26 -2.61 0.87 8.01
N VAL A 27 -1.92 0.68 9.12
CA VAL A 27 -1.68 1.73 10.12
C VAL A 27 -0.20 1.73 10.53
N GLY A 28 0.36 2.92 10.69
CA GLY A 28 1.77 3.11 11.02
C GLY A 28 2.21 4.57 10.92
N GLU A 29 3.43 4.85 11.37
CA GLU A 29 3.97 6.20 11.35
C GLU A 29 4.43 6.60 9.93
N GLY A 30 3.94 7.74 9.43
CA GLY A 30 4.39 8.32 8.16
C GLY A 30 3.95 7.59 6.89
N ILE A 31 2.98 6.67 6.97
CA ILE A 31 2.55 5.82 5.85
C ILE A 31 1.32 6.32 5.08
N GLY A 32 0.61 7.34 5.59
CA GLY A 32 -0.59 7.93 4.98
C GLY A 32 -0.27 8.70 3.69
N GLU A 33 -0.61 9.99 3.61
CA GLU A 33 -0.34 10.80 2.41
C GLU A 33 1.11 10.75 1.91
N ARG A 34 2.07 10.60 2.84
CA ARG A 34 3.51 10.49 2.56
C ARG A 34 3.91 9.17 1.87
N GLY A 35 3.20 8.06 2.08
CA GLY A 35 3.51 6.78 1.46
C GLY A 35 4.67 5.97 2.09
N GLY A 36 5.13 6.36 3.29
CA GLY A 36 6.15 5.65 4.05
C GLY A 36 7.59 5.98 3.64
N ASN A 37 8.57 5.63 4.49
CA ASN A 37 9.99 5.91 4.24
C ASN A 37 10.59 5.10 3.08
N PHE A 38 10.02 3.93 2.81
CA PHE A 38 10.48 3.01 1.77
C PHE A 38 9.49 2.86 0.62
N ALA A 39 8.50 3.77 0.51
CA ALA A 39 7.46 3.77 -0.53
C ALA A 39 6.57 2.52 -0.59
N THR A 40 6.58 1.66 0.43
CA THR A 40 5.77 0.42 0.50
C THR A 40 4.26 0.69 0.53
N THR A 41 3.84 1.88 0.97
CA THR A 41 2.42 2.29 0.99
C THR A 41 2.13 3.49 0.07
N LEU A 42 3.09 3.84 -0.81
CA LEU A 42 2.96 5.00 -1.69
C LEU A 42 1.74 4.88 -2.60
N GLY A 43 0.81 5.82 -2.48
CA GLY A 43 -0.41 5.88 -3.27
C GLY A 43 -1.59 5.10 -2.68
N LEU A 44 -1.39 4.30 -1.62
CA LEU A 44 -2.48 3.53 -1.01
C LEU A 44 -3.45 4.43 -0.25
N PHE A 45 -2.95 5.45 0.45
CA PHE A 45 -3.79 6.41 1.17
C PHE A 45 -4.76 7.14 0.24
N GLN A 46 -4.29 7.57 -0.94
CA GLN A 46 -5.13 8.25 -1.93
C GLN A 46 -6.16 7.32 -2.58
N ARG A 47 -5.90 6.00 -2.57
CA ARG A 47 -6.80 5.01 -3.18
C ARG A 47 -7.86 4.49 -2.22
N PHE A 48 -7.51 4.28 -0.95
CA PHE A 48 -8.33 3.51 -0.01
C PHE A 48 -8.68 4.26 1.28
N GLY A 49 -8.05 5.39 1.59
CA GLY A 49 -8.35 6.18 2.79
C GLY A 49 -9.01 7.53 2.46
N PRO A 50 -9.31 8.34 3.49
CA PRO A 50 -9.17 8.06 4.92
C PRO A 50 -10.42 7.40 5.55
N GLU A 51 -11.41 7.03 4.75
CA GLU A 51 -12.65 6.38 5.19
C GLU A 51 -12.40 4.96 5.72
#